data_AF-A0A7X6CBC4-F1
#
_entry.id   AF-A0A7X6CBC4-F1
#
_cell.length_a   1.000
_cell.length_b   1.000
_cell.length_c   1.000
_cell.angle_alpha   90.00
_cell.angle_beta   90.00
_cell.angle_gamma   90.00
#
_symmetry.space_group_name_H-M   'P 1'
#
loop_
_entity.id
_entity.type
_entity.pdbx_description
1 polymer ?
#
loop_
_entity_poly.entity_id
_entity_poly.type
_entity_poly.pdbx_seq_one_letter_code
_entity_poly.pdbx_strand_id
1 'polypeptide(L)'
;MKILMFSSTFPYPPTQGGTQVRTWNLLKYLSSHHYVILGTLRSPDVTDAAIDELRQHVAELAVFPHPLAPPQPRAGLFRGNHGEIAPTENQGFVGAMPPYPPSTEGGLNRILGKVHRFNQFVLSGTPPNVISSYSPAMQHWADELVAFGKCDVVTSEHSVNEIYVRPEWREKVLTVANIHSSVWGTCRQMLATGTSEKPLRDRLNLPLLARYEKRYCSKFSRIVATTETDRQQLLELLSPADSRRGGAPCPPP
;
A
#
# COMPACT_ATOMS: atom_id res chain seq x y z
N MET A 1 -7.17 16.37 16.22
CA MET A 1 -5.78 15.95 15.94
C MET A 1 -5.46 16.26 14.49
N LYS A 2 -4.17 16.45 14.18
CA LYS A 2 -3.61 16.56 12.84
C LYS A 2 -3.08 15.19 12.40
N ILE A 3 -3.66 14.64 11.34
CA ILE A 3 -3.34 13.29 10.84
C ILE A 3 -2.61 13.43 9.50
N LEU A 4 -1.37 12.96 9.43
CA LEU A 4 -0.66 12.76 8.17
C LEU A 4 -1.02 11.38 7.61
N MET A 5 -1.63 11.34 6.44
CA MET A 5 -2.12 10.12 5.78
C MET A 5 -1.37 9.87 4.47
N PHE A 6 -0.90 8.64 4.25
CA PHE A 6 -0.27 8.24 2.99
C PHE A 6 -1.16 7.32 2.18
N SER A 7 -1.35 7.67 0.90
CA SER A 7 -1.99 6.79 -0.08
C SER A 7 -1.32 6.91 -1.46
N SER A 8 -0.42 5.98 -1.80
CA SER A 8 0.18 5.90 -3.14
C SER A 8 -0.84 5.61 -4.25
N THR A 9 -1.94 4.94 -3.92
CA THR A 9 -3.10 4.85 -4.82
C THR A 9 -3.94 6.11 -4.65
N PHE A 10 -4.11 6.87 -5.72
CA PHE A 10 -4.96 8.05 -5.67
C PHE A 10 -6.41 7.65 -5.30
N PRO A 11 -7.01 8.23 -4.24
CA PRO A 11 -8.23 7.68 -3.63
C PRO A 11 -9.53 8.06 -4.36
N TYR A 12 -9.50 8.96 -5.34
CA TYR A 12 -10.68 9.51 -6.00
C TYR A 12 -10.56 9.53 -7.54
N PRO A 13 -11.61 9.25 -8.33
CA PRO A 13 -12.89 8.71 -7.91
C PRO A 13 -12.71 7.29 -7.36
N PRO A 14 -13.54 6.85 -6.39
CA PRO A 14 -13.42 5.54 -5.76
C PRO A 14 -14.00 4.44 -6.66
N THR A 15 -13.50 4.30 -7.88
CA THR A 15 -14.06 3.40 -8.91
C THR A 15 -13.15 2.24 -9.28
N GLN A 16 -11.85 2.29 -8.95
CA GLN A 16 -10.85 1.28 -9.34
C GLN A 16 -10.64 0.18 -8.27
N GLY A 17 -11.71 -0.18 -7.54
CA GLY A 17 -11.73 -1.34 -6.65
C GLY A 17 -11.57 -1.06 -5.16
N GLY A 18 -11.45 -2.15 -4.38
CA GLY A 18 -11.63 -2.13 -2.93
C GLY A 18 -10.65 -1.24 -2.14
N THR A 19 -9.41 -1.08 -2.61
CA THR A 19 -8.43 -0.21 -1.94
C THR A 19 -8.85 1.25 -2.02
N GLN A 20 -9.19 1.75 -3.20
CA GLN A 20 -9.65 3.14 -3.35
C GLN A 20 -10.92 3.41 -2.55
N VAL A 21 -11.91 2.51 -2.64
CA VAL A 21 -13.18 2.66 -1.92
C VAL A 21 -12.98 2.72 -0.41
N ARG A 22 -12.12 1.87 0.15
CA ARG A 22 -11.81 1.88 1.60
C ARG A 22 -11.09 3.15 2.00
N THR A 23 -10.01 3.47 1.30
CA THR A 23 -9.20 4.66 1.60
C THR A 23 -10.03 5.93 1.49
N TRP A 24 -10.87 6.05 0.46
CA TRP A 24 -11.78 7.19 0.28
C TRP A 24 -12.79 7.33 1.43
N ASN A 25 -13.45 6.24 1.82
CA ASN A 25 -14.46 6.32 2.88
C ASN A 25 -13.82 6.56 4.26
N LEU A 26 -12.63 5.98 4.52
CA LEU A 26 -11.86 6.29 5.72
C LEU A 26 -11.44 7.76 5.73
N LEU A 27 -10.92 8.28 4.61
CA LEU A 27 -10.51 9.67 4.48
C LEU A 27 -11.66 10.62 4.83
N LYS A 28 -12.84 10.43 4.23
CA LYS A 28 -14.03 11.25 4.52
C LYS A 28 -14.41 11.22 6.00
N TYR A 29 -14.38 10.04 6.61
CA TYR A 29 -14.71 9.90 8.04
C TYR A 29 -13.69 10.58 8.95
N LEU A 30 -12.39 10.46 8.64
CA LEU A 30 -11.35 11.14 9.40
C LEU A 30 -11.43 12.65 9.22
N SER A 31 -11.64 13.14 8.00
CA SER A 31 -11.72 14.57 7.70
C SER A 31 -12.91 15.28 8.35
N SER A 32 -14.00 14.56 8.67
CA SER A 32 -15.13 15.17 9.39
C SER A 32 -14.87 15.36 10.89
N HIS A 33 -13.82 14.75 11.44
CA HIS A 33 -13.49 14.81 12.88
C HIS A 33 -12.09 15.35 13.16
N HIS A 34 -11.21 15.36 12.16
CA HIS A 34 -9.78 15.61 12.31
C HIS A 34 -9.23 16.44 11.15
N TYR A 35 -8.10 17.09 11.41
CA TYR A 35 -7.37 17.85 10.40
C TYR A 35 -6.49 16.89 9.60
N VAL A 36 -6.91 16.51 8.40
CA VAL A 36 -6.20 15.52 7.58
C VAL A 36 -5.26 16.21 6.58
N ILE A 37 -3.98 15.84 6.65
CA ILE A 37 -2.93 16.18 5.70
C ILE A 37 -2.68 14.93 4.85
N LEU A 38 -3.03 14.96 3.57
CA LEU A 38 -2.93 13.81 2.68
C LEU A 38 -1.75 13.94 1.72
N GLY A 39 -0.86 12.95 1.73
CA GLY A 39 0.15 12.72 0.70
C GLY A 39 -0.29 11.61 -0.26
N THR A 40 -0.37 11.92 -1.55
CA THR A 40 -0.78 10.95 -2.59
C THR A 40 0.06 11.07 -3.86
N LEU A 41 0.05 10.02 -4.68
CA LEU A 41 0.65 10.05 -6.01
C LEU A 41 -0.40 10.30 -7.09
N ARG A 42 0.01 10.99 -8.16
CA ARG A 42 -0.77 11.19 -9.38
C ARG A 42 -0.32 10.20 -10.45
N SER A 43 -1.19 9.26 -10.79
CA SER A 43 -1.05 8.42 -11.98
C SER A 43 -1.57 9.15 -13.23
N PRO A 44 -1.22 8.71 -14.45
CA PRO A 44 -1.58 9.41 -15.69
C PRO A 44 -3.10 9.57 -15.92
N ASP A 45 -3.90 8.68 -15.36
CA ASP A 45 -5.37 8.68 -15.42
C ASP A 45 -6.03 9.67 -14.43
N VAL A 46 -5.26 10.26 -13.51
CA VAL A 46 -5.78 11.24 -12.54
C VAL A 46 -5.84 12.64 -13.18
N THR A 47 -7.07 13.13 -13.33
CA THR A 47 -7.37 14.46 -13.89
C THR A 47 -7.21 15.57 -12.85
N ASP A 48 -7.04 16.81 -13.29
CA ASP A 48 -7.00 17.96 -12.38
C ASP A 48 -8.33 18.13 -11.64
N ALA A 49 -9.46 17.86 -12.29
CA ALA A 49 -10.78 17.87 -11.65
C ALA A 49 -10.87 16.85 -10.50
N ALA A 50 -10.26 15.66 -10.64
CA ALA A 50 -10.21 14.67 -9.56
C ALA A 50 -9.34 15.13 -8.38
N ILE A 51 -8.27 15.89 -8.66
CA ILE A 51 -7.41 16.51 -7.64
C ILE A 51 -8.17 17.63 -6.90
N ASP A 52 -8.86 18.49 -7.64
CA ASP A 52 -9.65 19.59 -7.09
C ASP A 52 -10.81 19.08 -6.25
N GLU A 53 -11.46 17.99 -6.67
CA GLU A 53 -12.48 17.33 -5.87
C GLU A 53 -11.85 16.77 -4.59
N LEU A 54 -10.79 15.94 -4.68
CA LEU A 54 -10.13 15.37 -3.50
C LEU A 54 -9.68 16.45 -2.50
N ARG A 55 -9.21 17.61 -2.98
CA ARG A 55 -8.76 18.73 -2.15
C ARG A 55 -9.87 19.28 -1.25
N GLN A 56 -11.13 19.18 -1.67
CA GLN A 56 -12.27 19.65 -0.86
C GLN A 56 -12.55 18.75 0.35
N HIS A 57 -12.03 17.51 0.36
CA HIS A 57 -12.29 16.53 1.43
C HIS A 57 -11.14 16.39 2.42
N VAL A 58 -10.07 17.19 2.29
CA VAL A 58 -8.92 17.17 3.21
C VAL A 58 -8.50 18.59 3.56
N ALA A 59 -7.82 18.76 4.69
CA ALA A 59 -7.37 20.08 5.11
C ALA A 59 -6.13 20.54 4.34
N GLU A 60 -5.21 19.60 4.05
CA GLU A 60 -4.05 19.83 3.20
C GLU A 60 -3.88 18.65 2.24
N LEU A 61 -3.58 18.94 0.97
CA LEU A 61 -3.35 17.94 -0.07
C LEU A 61 -2.01 18.19 -0.77
N ALA A 62 -1.09 17.22 -0.65
CA ALA A 62 0.14 17.18 -1.40
C ALA A 62 0.09 16.04 -2.43
N VAL A 63 0.23 16.39 -3.71
CA VAL A 63 0.16 15.46 -4.84
C VAL A 63 1.53 15.40 -5.52
N PHE A 64 2.09 14.20 -5.63
CA PHE A 64 3.40 13.97 -6.24
C PHE A 64 3.27 13.15 -7.53
N PRO A 65 4.16 13.32 -8.52
CA PRO A 65 4.14 12.46 -9.70
C PRO A 65 4.41 11.01 -9.31
N HIS A 66 3.67 10.07 -9.90
CA HIS A 66 4.01 8.66 -9.78
C HIS A 66 5.39 8.41 -10.43
N PRO A 67 6.32 7.65 -9.82
CA PRO A 67 7.69 7.49 -10.34
C PRO A 67 7.78 6.89 -11.75
N LEU A 68 6.76 6.11 -12.13
CA LEU A 68 6.63 5.50 -13.46
C LEU A 68 5.78 6.34 -14.44
N ALA A 69 5.29 7.52 -14.04
CA ALA A 69 4.57 8.39 -14.97
C ALA A 69 5.56 8.97 -15.99
N PRO A 70 5.18 9.05 -17.27
CA PRO A 70 5.96 9.80 -18.25
C PRO A 70 6.10 11.26 -17.80
N PRO A 71 7.23 11.93 -18.10
CA PRO A 71 7.43 13.34 -17.75
C PRO A 71 6.29 14.17 -18.34
N GLN A 72 5.59 14.92 -17.49
CA GLN A 72 4.50 15.78 -17.97
C GLN A 72 5.07 16.91 -18.82
N PRO A 73 4.51 17.19 -20.01
CA PRO A 73 4.86 18.39 -20.75
C PRO A 73 4.49 19.62 -19.92
N ARG A 74 5.40 20.61 -19.84
CA ARG A 74 5.11 21.93 -19.24
C ARG A 74 3.83 22.47 -19.88
N ALA A 75 2.86 22.88 -19.06
CA ALA A 75 1.55 23.33 -19.50
C ALA A 75 1.64 24.39 -20.60
N GLY A 76 1.44 23.94 -21.84
CA GLY A 76 1.17 24.77 -23.01
C GLY A 76 -0.33 24.85 -23.19
N LEU A 77 -0.83 26.08 -23.18
CA LEU A 77 -2.22 26.48 -23.34
C LEU A 77 -2.89 25.81 -24.56
N PHE A 78 -3.78 24.82 -24.40
CA PHE A 78 -4.68 24.39 -25.50
C PHE A 78 -6.09 23.96 -25.05
N ARG A 79 -7.05 24.47 -25.83
CA ARG A 79 -8.52 24.31 -25.80
C ARG A 79 -8.95 22.85 -25.99
N GLY A 80 -10.06 22.49 -25.34
CA GLY A 80 -10.57 21.12 -25.28
C GLY A 80 -11.38 20.63 -26.47
N ASN A 81 -11.87 19.40 -26.33
CA ASN A 81 -13.22 18.99 -26.75
C ASN A 81 -13.61 17.64 -26.13
N HIS A 82 -14.90 17.51 -25.84
CA HIS A 82 -15.57 16.39 -25.18
C HIS A 82 -15.60 15.11 -26.02
N GLY A 83 -15.58 13.95 -25.35
CA GLY A 83 -15.88 12.64 -25.92
C GLY A 83 -16.32 11.66 -24.84
N GLU A 84 -17.53 11.15 -24.98
CA GLU A 84 -18.35 10.36 -24.04
C GLU A 84 -18.11 8.85 -24.24
N ILE A 85 -18.04 8.03 -23.19
CA ILE A 85 -18.07 6.55 -23.28
C ILE A 85 -18.90 5.95 -22.14
N ALA A 86 -19.82 5.06 -22.53
CA ALA A 86 -20.80 4.33 -21.72
C ALA A 86 -20.19 3.14 -20.92
N PRO A 87 -20.90 2.60 -19.90
CA PRO A 87 -20.32 1.70 -18.90
C PRO A 87 -20.42 0.22 -19.28
N THR A 88 -19.40 -0.57 -18.93
CA THR A 88 -19.44 -2.04 -18.95
C THR A 88 -19.20 -2.65 -17.57
N GLU A 89 -19.78 -3.83 -17.41
CA GLU A 89 -20.21 -4.47 -16.17
C GLU A 89 -19.10 -4.91 -15.20
N ASN A 90 -19.48 -4.87 -13.92
CA ASN A 90 -18.66 -5.09 -12.74
C ASN A 90 -18.67 -6.59 -12.36
N GLN A 91 -17.60 -7.32 -12.67
CA GLN A 91 -17.36 -8.66 -12.12
C GLN A 91 -16.39 -8.54 -10.94
N GLY A 92 -16.84 -8.99 -9.76
CA GLY A 92 -16.10 -8.93 -8.51
C GLY A 92 -14.73 -9.60 -8.60
N PHE A 93 -13.67 -8.81 -8.37
CA PHE A 93 -12.30 -9.29 -8.34
C PHE A 93 -11.83 -9.48 -6.89
N VAL A 94 -12.02 -10.70 -6.38
CA VAL A 94 -11.29 -11.21 -5.21
C VAL A 94 -10.07 -11.93 -5.75
N GLY A 95 -8.97 -11.18 -5.91
CA GLY A 95 -7.71 -11.72 -6.38
C GLY A 95 -6.58 -10.80 -5.96
N ALA A 96 -5.50 -11.35 -5.42
CA ALA A 96 -4.25 -10.64 -5.25
C ALA A 96 -3.92 -9.94 -6.56
N MET A 97 -3.77 -8.60 -6.53
CA MET A 97 -3.49 -7.83 -7.75
C MET A 97 -2.28 -8.45 -8.47
N PRO A 98 -2.41 -8.84 -9.75
CA PRO A 98 -1.24 -9.19 -10.54
C PRO A 98 -0.34 -7.95 -10.67
N PRO A 99 0.99 -8.10 -10.59
CA PRO A 99 1.87 -6.96 -10.78
C PRO A 99 1.94 -6.62 -12.28
N TYR A 100 1.33 -5.49 -12.65
CA TYR A 100 1.59 -4.64 -13.83
C TYR A 100 1.02 -5.06 -15.22
N PRO A 101 0.82 -4.07 -16.13
CA PRO A 101 0.00 -4.19 -17.35
C PRO A 101 0.73 -4.96 -18.47
N PRO A 102 0.04 -5.37 -19.55
CA PRO A 102 0.66 -6.16 -20.61
C PRO A 102 1.61 -5.28 -21.42
N SER A 103 2.92 -5.47 -21.24
CA SER A 103 3.93 -5.05 -22.20
C SER A 103 4.16 -6.18 -23.21
N THR A 104 3.73 -5.97 -24.45
CA THR A 104 3.95 -6.85 -25.61
C THR A 104 5.41 -6.80 -26.08
N GLU A 105 6.35 -7.43 -25.35
CA GLU A 105 7.72 -7.67 -25.85
C GLU A 105 8.31 -9.00 -25.33
N GLY A 106 9.16 -9.64 -26.15
CA GLY A 106 9.47 -11.07 -26.20
C GLY A 106 10.06 -11.79 -24.96
N GLY A 107 10.04 -13.13 -25.03
CA GLY A 107 10.20 -14.07 -23.90
C GLY A 107 11.53 -14.03 -23.13
N LEU A 108 12.65 -13.64 -23.73
CA LEU A 108 13.96 -13.58 -23.07
C LEU A 108 14.08 -12.38 -22.11
N ASN A 109 13.64 -11.20 -22.55
CA ASN A 109 13.62 -9.98 -21.71
C ASN A 109 12.70 -10.16 -20.49
N ARG A 110 11.61 -10.93 -20.65
CA ARG A 110 10.68 -11.27 -19.57
C ARG A 110 11.30 -12.13 -18.48
N ILE A 111 12.19 -13.06 -18.82
CA ILE A 111 12.89 -13.92 -17.84
C ILE A 111 13.94 -13.10 -17.10
N LEU A 112 14.74 -12.31 -17.83
CA LEU A 112 15.78 -11.46 -17.24
C LEU A 112 15.18 -10.44 -16.26
N GLY A 113 14.06 -9.81 -16.63
CA GLY A 113 13.34 -8.88 -15.75
C GLY A 113 12.73 -9.54 -14.51
N LYS A 114 12.41 -10.85 -14.55
CA LYS A 114 11.96 -11.59 -13.34
C LYS A 114 13.11 -11.88 -12.38
N VAL A 115 14.26 -12.29 -12.90
CA VAL A 115 15.46 -12.54 -12.08
C VAL A 115 15.93 -11.26 -11.42
N HIS A 116 15.97 -10.15 -12.15
CA HIS A 116 16.34 -8.85 -11.61
C HIS A 116 15.44 -8.42 -10.45
N ARG A 117 14.11 -8.54 -10.59
CA ARG A 117 13.14 -8.20 -9.52
C ARG A 117 13.28 -9.09 -8.29
N PHE A 118 13.55 -10.39 -8.48
CA PHE A 118 13.79 -11.30 -7.37
C PHE A 118 15.08 -10.93 -6.63
N ASN A 119 16.18 -10.68 -7.35
CA ASN A 119 17.42 -10.23 -6.75
C ASN A 119 17.24 -8.91 -6.00
N GLN A 120 16.49 -7.97 -6.57
CA GLN A 120 16.17 -6.71 -5.90
C GLN A 120 15.40 -6.92 -4.60
N PHE A 121 14.45 -7.87 -4.55
CA PHE A 121 13.73 -8.19 -3.32
C PHE A 121 14.65 -8.83 -2.28
N VAL A 122 15.50 -9.77 -2.69
CA VAL A 122 16.48 -10.41 -1.79
C VAL A 122 17.44 -9.37 -1.21
N LEU A 123 17.93 -8.43 -2.03
CA LEU A 123 18.89 -7.41 -1.61
C LEU A 123 18.25 -6.31 -0.75
N SER A 124 17.10 -5.77 -1.16
CA SER A 124 16.44 -4.66 -0.44
C SER A 124 15.60 -5.14 0.76
N GLY A 125 15.18 -6.40 0.73
CA GLY A 125 14.15 -6.93 1.63
C GLY A 125 12.77 -6.30 1.42
N THR A 126 12.57 -5.47 0.38
CA THR A 126 11.32 -4.77 0.08
C THR A 126 10.76 -5.26 -1.27
N PRO A 127 9.48 -5.63 -1.35
CA PRO A 127 8.89 -6.09 -2.60
C PRO A 127 8.98 -5.02 -3.71
N PRO A 128 9.27 -5.41 -4.98
CA PRO A 128 9.45 -4.46 -6.07
C PRO A 128 8.24 -3.54 -6.33
N ASN A 129 7.01 -4.02 -6.08
CA ASN A 129 5.78 -3.23 -6.23
C ASN A 129 5.64 -2.11 -5.19
N VAL A 130 6.33 -2.24 -4.06
CA VAL A 130 6.40 -1.19 -3.03
C VAL A 130 7.43 -0.14 -3.46
N ILE A 131 8.59 -0.59 -3.96
CA ILE A 131 9.66 0.30 -4.45
C ILE A 131 9.21 1.11 -5.68
N SER A 132 8.46 0.50 -6.60
CA SER A 132 8.01 1.15 -7.84
C SER A 132 7.09 2.36 -7.59
N SER A 133 6.49 2.43 -6.41
CA SER A 133 5.61 3.52 -6.00
C SER A 133 6.32 4.53 -5.09
N TYR A 134 7.63 4.41 -4.86
CA TYR A 134 8.37 5.29 -3.95
C TYR A 134 8.73 6.64 -4.60
N SER A 135 8.28 7.72 -3.98
CA SER A 135 8.58 9.11 -4.38
C SER A 135 9.51 9.76 -3.36
N PRO A 136 10.77 10.07 -3.74
CA PRO A 136 11.68 10.81 -2.86
C PRO A 136 11.13 12.17 -2.44
N ALA A 137 10.39 12.85 -3.33
CA ALA A 137 9.78 14.14 -3.02
C ALA A 137 8.70 14.01 -1.93
N MET A 138 7.85 12.97 -2.00
CA MET A 138 6.86 12.72 -0.95
C MET A 138 7.52 12.33 0.37
N GLN A 139 8.62 11.57 0.33
CA GLN A 139 9.37 11.24 1.53
C GLN A 139 9.93 12.49 2.21
N HIS A 140 10.64 13.36 1.47
CA HIS A 140 11.22 14.58 2.06
C HIS A 140 10.15 15.49 2.65
N TRP A 141 9.03 15.68 1.93
CA TRP A 141 7.89 16.44 2.42
C TRP A 141 7.35 15.88 3.73
N ALA A 142 7.20 14.55 3.83
CA ALA A 142 6.73 13.92 5.05
C ALA A 142 7.74 14.00 6.20
N ASP A 143 9.03 13.84 5.91
CA ASP A 143 10.11 13.97 6.87
C ASP A 143 10.09 15.34 7.55
N GLU A 144 9.90 16.41 6.76
CA GLU A 144 9.76 17.77 7.28
C GLU A 144 8.54 17.91 8.19
N LEU A 145 7.37 17.43 7.77
CA LEU A 145 6.16 17.50 8.58
C LEU A 145 6.33 16.82 9.94
N VAL A 146 6.92 15.62 9.97
CA VAL A 146 7.16 14.90 11.22
C VAL A 146 8.26 15.57 12.05
N ALA A 147 9.37 16.01 11.43
CA ALA A 147 10.48 16.65 12.12
C ALA A 147 10.06 17.98 12.79
N PHE A 148 9.19 18.75 12.13
CA PHE A 148 8.66 20.01 12.66
C PHE A 148 7.41 19.83 13.54
N GLY A 149 7.02 18.60 13.88
CA GLY A 149 5.87 18.32 14.75
C GLY A 149 4.54 18.83 14.18
N LYS A 150 4.36 18.78 12.85
CA LYS A 150 3.16 19.29 12.17
C LYS A 150 1.98 18.33 12.22
N CYS A 151 2.18 17.08 12.63
CA CYS A 151 1.14 16.08 12.82
C CYS A 151 1.23 15.39 14.18
N ASP A 152 0.08 14.97 14.70
CA ASP A 152 -0.04 14.21 15.96
C ASP A 152 -0.02 12.69 15.69
N VAL A 153 -0.43 12.29 14.47
CA VAL A 153 -0.57 10.90 14.05
C VAL A 153 -0.13 10.76 12.59
N VAL A 154 0.55 9.67 12.28
CA VAL A 154 0.84 9.22 10.90
C VAL A 154 0.06 7.93 10.63
N THR A 155 -0.72 7.90 9.55
CA THR A 155 -1.44 6.70 9.09
C THR A 155 -1.00 6.28 7.69
N SER A 156 -0.76 4.98 7.51
CA SER A 156 -0.39 4.37 6.24
C SER A 156 -1.52 3.49 5.72
N GLU A 157 -2.07 3.84 4.57
CA GLU A 157 -3.17 3.10 3.95
C GLU A 157 -2.65 1.93 3.13
N HIS A 158 -2.86 0.71 3.57
CA HIS A 158 -2.29 -0.50 2.97
C HIS A 158 -0.77 -0.65 3.15
N SER A 159 -0.30 -1.90 3.07
CA SER A 159 1.11 -2.27 3.29
C SER A 159 2.06 -1.60 2.29
N VAL A 160 1.62 -1.30 1.07
CA VAL A 160 2.47 -0.65 0.06
C VAL A 160 2.94 0.76 0.45
N ASN A 161 2.22 1.42 1.36
CA ASN A 161 2.56 2.77 1.83
C ASN A 161 3.50 2.77 3.04
N GLU A 162 3.82 1.60 3.60
CA GLU A 162 4.74 1.48 4.75
C GLU A 162 6.13 2.02 4.46
N ILE A 163 6.54 2.03 3.20
CA ILE A 163 7.84 2.54 2.76
C ILE A 163 8.03 4.02 3.11
N TYR A 164 6.94 4.79 3.22
CA TYR A 164 6.98 6.20 3.60
C TYR A 164 7.12 6.44 5.11
N VAL A 165 6.85 5.42 5.92
CA VAL A 165 6.93 5.50 7.37
C VAL A 165 8.31 5.04 7.80
N ARG A 166 9.04 5.94 8.47
CA ARG A 166 10.35 5.64 9.01
C ARG A 166 10.23 4.93 10.37
N PRO A 167 11.04 3.91 10.67
CA PRO A 167 11.00 3.23 11.97
C PRO A 167 11.12 4.17 13.17
N GLU A 168 12.02 5.15 13.09
CA GLU A 168 12.30 6.13 14.14
C GLU A 168 11.14 7.10 14.42
N TRP A 169 10.15 7.20 13.51
CA TRP A 169 8.96 8.01 13.77
C TRP A 169 8.11 7.43 14.88
N ARG A 170 8.14 6.11 15.10
CA ARG A 170 7.41 5.43 16.18
C ARG A 170 7.73 6.00 17.57
N GLU A 171 8.93 6.55 17.75
CA GLU A 171 9.38 7.15 19.01
C GLU A 171 8.90 8.61 19.18
N LYS A 172 8.43 9.24 18.10
CA LYS A 172 8.10 10.68 18.06
C LYS A 172 6.61 10.96 17.87
N VAL A 173 5.93 10.13 17.07
CA VAL A 173 4.54 10.34 16.65
C VAL A 173 3.81 9.00 16.64
N LEU A 174 2.51 9.02 16.94
CA LEU A 174 1.70 7.80 16.84
C LEU A 174 1.66 7.34 15.38
N THR A 175 2.22 6.17 15.10
CA THR A 175 2.22 5.57 13.76
C THR A 175 1.21 4.43 13.66
N VAL A 176 0.31 4.49 12.68
CA VAL A 176 -0.76 3.51 12.45
C VAL A 176 -0.66 2.93 11.04
N ALA A 177 -0.75 1.60 10.92
CA ALA A 177 -0.89 0.93 9.62
C ALA A 177 -2.31 0.38 9.46
N ASN A 178 -3.01 0.78 8.40
CA ASN A 178 -4.29 0.22 8.01
C ASN A 178 -4.05 -0.90 6.98
N ILE A 179 -3.94 -2.14 7.45
CA ILE A 179 -3.62 -3.31 6.63
C ILE A 179 -4.90 -3.89 6.03
N HIS A 180 -5.02 -3.78 4.70
CA HIS A 180 -6.15 -4.35 3.94
C HIS A 180 -6.02 -5.87 3.72
N SER A 181 -4.79 -6.38 3.67
CA SER A 181 -4.51 -7.81 3.64
C SER A 181 -3.06 -8.10 4.06
N SER A 182 -2.83 -9.23 4.73
CA SER A 182 -1.46 -9.71 4.99
C SER A 182 -0.87 -10.27 3.69
N VAL A 183 0.28 -9.75 3.27
CA VAL A 183 0.94 -10.22 2.04
C VAL A 183 1.51 -11.62 2.21
N TRP A 184 2.05 -11.93 3.39
CA TRP A 184 2.48 -13.28 3.73
C TRP A 184 1.28 -14.22 3.91
N GLY A 185 0.26 -13.79 4.65
CA GLY A 185 -0.92 -14.60 4.96
C GLY A 185 -1.70 -14.99 3.71
N THR A 186 -1.93 -14.03 2.80
CA THR A 186 -2.55 -14.27 1.50
C THR A 186 -1.73 -15.25 0.66
N CYS A 187 -0.41 -15.03 0.54
CA CYS A 187 0.49 -15.92 -0.22
C CYS A 187 0.47 -17.35 0.34
N ARG A 188 0.53 -17.50 1.66
CA ARG A 188 0.45 -18.79 2.35
C ARG A 188 -0.88 -19.49 2.07
N GLN A 189 -2.00 -18.76 2.17
CA GLN A 189 -3.32 -19.30 1.92
C GLN A 189 -3.44 -19.79 0.48
N MET A 190 -3.01 -19.00 -0.51
CA MET A 190 -3.03 -19.40 -1.93
C MET A 190 -2.20 -20.66 -2.20
N LEU A 191 -1.06 -20.81 -1.53
CA LEU A 191 -0.25 -22.03 -1.61
C LEU A 191 -0.93 -23.24 -0.99
N ALA A 192 -1.65 -23.05 0.13
CA ALA A 192 -2.36 -24.11 0.83
C ALA A 192 -3.63 -24.56 0.08
N THR A 193 -4.35 -23.63 -0.55
CA THR A 193 -5.59 -23.92 -1.29
C THR A 193 -5.34 -24.26 -2.76
N GLY A 194 -4.08 -24.26 -3.22
CA GLY A 194 -3.74 -24.54 -4.62
C GLY A 194 -4.18 -23.46 -5.62
N THR A 195 -4.49 -22.25 -5.16
CA THR A 195 -4.95 -21.13 -6.00
C THR A 195 -3.81 -20.19 -6.44
N SER A 196 -2.56 -20.50 -6.05
CA SER A 196 -1.38 -19.78 -6.54
C SER A 196 -1.17 -20.03 -8.04
N GLU A 197 -1.12 -18.96 -8.83
CA GLU A 197 -0.74 -19.01 -10.25
C GLU A 197 0.72 -19.47 -10.46
N LYS A 198 1.60 -19.21 -9.48
CA LYS A 198 3.04 -19.48 -9.57
C LYS A 198 3.56 -20.12 -8.28
N PRO A 199 3.15 -21.37 -7.96
CA PRO A 199 3.40 -21.97 -6.65
C PRO A 199 4.88 -22.06 -6.28
N LEU A 200 5.76 -22.37 -7.23
CA LEU A 200 7.20 -22.46 -6.98
C LEU A 200 7.81 -21.11 -6.58
N ARG A 201 7.44 -20.04 -7.28
CA ARG A 201 7.88 -18.68 -6.98
C ARG A 201 7.33 -18.24 -5.61
N ASP A 202 6.06 -18.52 -5.36
CA ASP A 202 5.39 -18.07 -4.14
C ASP A 202 5.95 -18.80 -2.92
N ARG A 203 6.28 -20.10 -3.03
CA ARG A 203 7.01 -20.84 -1.99
C ARG A 203 8.38 -20.24 -1.69
N LEU A 204 9.12 -19.83 -2.73
CA LEU A 204 10.43 -19.19 -2.57
C LEU A 204 10.33 -17.80 -1.93
N ASN A 205 9.30 -17.02 -2.29
CA ASN A 205 9.06 -15.67 -1.77
C ASN A 205 8.48 -15.66 -0.36
N LEU A 206 7.78 -16.72 0.06
CA LEU A 206 7.07 -16.77 1.34
C LEU A 206 7.93 -16.39 2.57
N PRO A 207 9.16 -16.93 2.76
CA PRO A 207 10.01 -16.50 3.88
C PRO A 207 10.48 -15.04 3.76
N LEU A 208 10.69 -14.54 2.54
CA LEU A 208 11.06 -13.14 2.31
C LEU A 208 9.89 -12.21 2.66
N LEU A 209 8.66 -12.58 2.28
CA LEU A 209 7.44 -11.87 2.65
C LEU A 209 7.22 -11.87 4.17
N ALA A 210 7.48 -12.99 4.84
CA ALA A 210 7.40 -13.06 6.30
C ALA A 210 8.38 -12.09 6.97
N ARG A 211 9.64 -12.04 6.50
CA ARG A 211 10.67 -11.12 7.01
C ARG A 211 10.31 -9.67 6.71
N TYR A 212 9.87 -9.38 5.49
CA TYR A 212 9.42 -8.07 5.06
C TYR A 212 8.27 -7.56 5.94
N GLU A 213 7.24 -8.38 6.13
CA GLU A 213 6.03 -8.00 6.84
C GLU A 213 6.26 -7.81 8.34
N LYS A 214 7.09 -8.66 8.97
CA LYS A 214 7.57 -8.42 10.33
C LYS A 214 8.31 -7.09 10.46
N ARG A 215 9.22 -6.81 9.52
CA ARG A 215 10.06 -5.61 9.53
C ARG A 215 9.20 -4.36 9.39
N TYR A 216 8.27 -4.30 8.43
CA TYR A 216 7.45 -3.09 8.30
C TYR A 216 6.47 -2.93 9.46
N CYS A 217 5.86 -4.01 9.96
CA CYS A 217 4.96 -3.95 11.12
C CYS A 217 5.65 -3.36 12.36
N SER A 218 6.95 -3.61 12.55
CA SER A 218 7.71 -3.02 13.67
C SER A 218 7.83 -1.50 13.62
N LYS A 219 7.61 -0.85 12.46
CA LYS A 219 7.60 0.62 12.32
C LYS A 219 6.36 1.26 12.96
N PHE A 220 5.30 0.49 13.17
CA PHE A 220 4.00 1.01 13.55
C PHE A 220 3.70 0.79 15.03
N SER A 221 3.20 1.84 15.67
CA SER A 221 2.71 1.80 17.05
C SER A 221 1.44 0.96 17.16
N ARG A 222 0.58 1.02 16.13
CA ARG A 222 -0.67 0.25 16.05
C ARG A 222 -0.86 -0.29 14.63
N ILE A 223 -1.45 -1.48 14.55
CA ILE A 223 -1.82 -2.13 13.29
C ILE A 223 -3.32 -2.38 13.34
N VAL A 224 -4.02 -1.91 12.31
CA VAL A 224 -5.45 -2.14 12.11
C VAL A 224 -5.60 -3.13 10.96
N ALA A 225 -6.26 -4.25 11.21
CA ALA A 225 -6.60 -5.22 10.18
C ALA A 225 -8.06 -5.04 9.75
N THR A 226 -8.33 -5.08 8.44
CA THR A 226 -9.70 -4.88 7.91
C THR A 226 -10.63 -6.08 8.13
N THR A 227 -10.08 -7.27 8.37
CA THR A 227 -10.87 -8.48 8.61
C THR A 227 -10.30 -9.29 9.77
N GLU A 228 -11.13 -10.13 10.37
CA GLU A 228 -10.68 -11.07 11.41
C GLU A 228 -9.64 -12.06 10.87
N THR A 229 -9.80 -12.51 9.61
CA THR A 229 -8.83 -13.37 8.94
C THR A 229 -7.45 -12.72 8.85
N ASP A 230 -7.39 -11.46 8.41
CA ASP A 230 -6.13 -10.71 8.34
C ASP A 230 -5.53 -10.49 9.72
N ARG A 231 -6.37 -10.20 10.73
CA ARG A 231 -5.96 -10.07 12.12
C ARG A 231 -5.27 -11.33 12.62
N GLN A 232 -5.87 -12.51 12.39
CA GLN A 232 -5.32 -13.79 12.80
C GLN A 232 -4.01 -14.10 12.05
N GLN A 233 -3.95 -13.86 10.74
CA GLN A 233 -2.73 -14.05 9.95
C GLN A 233 -1.58 -13.17 10.44
N LEU A 234 -1.85 -11.89 10.72
CA LEU A 234 -0.86 -10.96 11.26
C LEU A 234 -0.43 -11.36 12.67
N LEU A 235 -1.36 -11.72 13.56
CA LEU A 235 -1.03 -12.20 14.91
C LEU A 235 -0.16 -13.44 14.85
N GLU A 236 -0.51 -14.41 14.00
CA GLU A 236 0.30 -15.61 13.84
C GLU A 236 1.70 -15.25 13.37
N LEU A 237 1.81 -14.42 12.32
CA LEU A 237 3.10 -14.01 11.77
C LEU A 237 3.96 -13.29 12.82
N LEU A 238 3.39 -12.34 13.55
CA LEU A 238 4.08 -11.48 14.51
C LEU A 238 4.36 -12.16 15.85
N SER A 239 3.67 -13.27 16.16
CA SER A 239 3.90 -14.03 17.38
C SER A 239 5.31 -14.63 17.42
N PRO A 240 6.05 -14.51 18.54
CA PRO A 240 7.35 -15.15 18.73
C PRO A 240 7.27 -16.67 18.56
N ALA A 241 8.32 -17.29 18.00
CA ALA A 241 8.34 -18.74 17.73
C ALA A 241 8.13 -19.61 18.99
N ASP A 242 8.47 -19.10 20.18
CA ASP A 242 8.32 -19.83 21.45
C ASP A 242 6.86 -20.01 21.90
N SER A 243 5.93 -19.23 21.37
CA SER A 243 4.49 -19.42 21.62
C SER A 243 3.85 -20.56 20.80
N ARG A 244 4.60 -21.18 19.88
CA ARG A 244 4.13 -22.26 19.01
C ARG A 244 4.54 -23.67 19.48
N ARG A 245 5.33 -23.77 20.57
CA ARG A 245 5.70 -25.04 21.22
C ARG A 245 5.38 -24.94 22.72
N GLY A 246 4.28 -25.56 23.16
CA GLY A 246 4.08 -25.83 24.58
C GLY A 246 2.72 -25.41 25.12
N GLY A 247 1.75 -26.30 24.99
CA GLY A 247 0.50 -26.28 25.72
C GLY A 247 -0.09 -27.68 25.70
N ALA A 248 0.66 -28.67 26.19
CA ALA A 248 0.05 -29.95 26.55
C ALA A 248 -0.94 -29.67 27.69
N PRO A 249 -2.20 -30.13 27.61
CA PRO A 249 -3.17 -29.89 28.67
C PRO A 249 -2.69 -30.58 29.96
N CYS A 250 -2.65 -29.81 31.05
CA CYS A 250 -2.44 -30.34 32.38
C CYS A 250 -3.61 -31.30 32.70
N PRO A 251 -3.36 -32.55 33.14
CA PRO A 251 -4.47 -33.44 33.49
C PRO A 251 -5.17 -32.91 34.74
N PRO A 252 -6.51 -33.06 34.83
CA PRO A 252 -7.29 -32.57 35.96
C PRO A 252 -6.96 -33.34 37.26
N PRO A 253 -7.26 -32.73 38.42
CA PRO A 253 -6.85 -33.22 39.75
C PRO A 253 -7.44 -34.59 40.12
#